data_AF-A0A820IIM7-F1
#
_entry.id   AF-A0A820IIM7-F1
#
_cell.length_a   1.000
_cell.length_b   1.000
_cell.length_c   1.000
_cell.angle_alpha   90.00
_cell.angle_beta   90.00
_cell.angle_gamma   90.00
#
_symmetry.space_group_name_H-M   'P 1'
#
loop_
_entity.id
_entity.type
_entity.pdbx_description
1 polymer ?
#
loop_
_entity_poly.entity_id
_entity_poly.type
_entity_poly.pdbx_seq_one_letter_code
_entity_poly.pdbx_strand_id
1 'polypeptide(L)'
;MSPTYLKLPLKLPSSNMLVFIRTYRQAQRSTGPKSQEGEFRTLQLTPAKNNRSGPMKKRPKPVYKEVLPPRYLRMSTDQDWTNVWPTATTFKQSVVPLPITQGYVASDKENKGLPIEKRANSELMKIPNFFHLTPNHIRKHCAAIKQYCTPWPEELNSDEACEYYLPIQITRHDYLNSTPSIRDTRARVVKFNVIILR
;
A
#
# COMPACT_ATOMS: atom_id res chain seq x y z
N MET A 1 -57.61 10.76 23.99
CA MET A 1 -57.04 9.39 23.93
C MET A 1 -55.57 9.52 23.55
N SER A 2 -54.67 9.24 24.50
CA SER A 2 -53.22 9.37 24.34
C SER A 2 -52.63 8.00 23.96
N PRO A 3 -51.71 7.89 22.99
CA PRO A 3 -51.06 6.62 22.70
C PRO A 3 -49.88 6.40 23.66
N THR A 4 -50.04 5.42 24.54
CA THR A 4 -49.00 4.86 25.41
C THR A 4 -48.00 4.05 24.58
N TYR A 5 -46.75 4.52 24.51
CA TYR A 5 -45.65 3.73 23.95
C TYR A 5 -44.99 2.88 25.04
N LEU A 6 -45.03 1.55 24.85
CA LEU A 6 -44.29 0.55 25.62
C LEU A 6 -42.78 0.75 25.42
N LYS A 7 -42.05 1.08 26.51
CA LYS A 7 -40.58 1.06 26.56
C LYS A 7 -40.10 -0.35 26.93
N LEU A 8 -39.52 -1.06 25.97
CA LEU A 8 -38.67 -2.22 26.25
C LEU A 8 -37.23 -1.75 26.50
N PRO A 9 -36.57 -2.11 27.62
CA PRO A 9 -35.18 -1.74 27.86
C PRO A 9 -34.22 -2.72 27.16
N LEU A 10 -33.63 -2.29 26.04
CA LEU A 10 -32.47 -2.93 25.43
C LEU A 10 -31.22 -2.60 26.27
N LYS A 11 -30.69 -3.60 27.00
CA LYS A 11 -29.37 -3.53 27.64
C LYS A 11 -28.30 -3.72 26.55
N LEU A 12 -27.57 -2.65 26.23
CA LEU A 12 -26.35 -2.71 25.41
C LEU A 12 -25.11 -2.75 26.31
N PRO A 13 -24.12 -3.62 26.03
CA PRO A 13 -22.89 -3.72 26.82
C PRO A 13 -21.97 -2.52 26.61
N SER A 14 -21.27 -2.12 27.68
CA SER A 14 -20.31 -1.01 27.73
C SER A 14 -19.09 -1.28 26.84
N SER A 15 -19.17 -0.85 25.59
CA SER A 15 -18.04 -0.71 24.67
C SER A 15 -17.69 0.77 24.60
N ASN A 16 -16.43 1.12 24.90
CA ASN A 16 -15.85 2.45 24.74
C ASN A 16 -15.77 2.81 23.24
N MET A 17 -16.91 3.16 22.66
CA MET A 17 -17.02 3.64 21.30
C MET A 17 -16.86 5.16 21.32
N LEU A 18 -15.74 5.65 20.78
CA LEU A 18 -15.50 7.06 20.48
C LEU A 18 -16.56 7.55 19.47
N VAL A 19 -17.59 8.24 19.98
CA VAL A 19 -18.62 8.90 19.16
C VAL A 19 -18.05 10.22 18.66
N PHE A 20 -17.73 10.31 17.36
CA PHE A 20 -17.41 11.58 16.70
C PHE A 20 -18.70 12.34 16.39
N ILE A 21 -19.09 13.27 17.27
CA ILE A 21 -20.16 14.23 16.99
C ILE A 21 -19.58 15.33 16.08
N ARG A 22 -19.95 15.32 14.79
CA ARG A 22 -19.73 16.45 13.88
C ARG A 22 -20.76 17.53 14.20
N THR A 23 -20.41 18.52 15.03
CA THR A 23 -21.20 19.74 15.14
C THR A 23 -20.89 20.66 13.96
N TYR A 24 -21.83 20.82 13.03
CA TYR A 24 -21.80 21.91 12.06
C TYR A 24 -22.11 23.22 12.79
N ARG A 25 -21.10 24.06 13.04
CA ARG A 25 -21.34 25.47 13.38
C ARG A 25 -21.64 26.21 12.08
N GLN A 26 -22.88 26.66 11.90
CA GLN A 26 -23.17 27.68 10.91
C GLN A 26 -22.38 28.95 11.28
N ALA A 27 -21.68 29.53 10.31
CA ALA A 27 -21.00 30.81 10.49
C ALA A 27 -22.05 31.90 10.72
N GLN A 28 -22.13 32.42 11.95
CA GLN A 28 -22.91 33.63 12.19
C GLN A 28 -22.22 34.79 11.46
N ARG A 29 -22.92 35.40 10.50
CA ARG A 29 -22.51 36.68 9.92
C ARG A 29 -22.42 37.69 11.07
N SER A 30 -21.22 38.18 11.35
CA SER A 30 -21.02 39.25 12.31
C SER A 30 -21.78 40.49 11.85
N THR A 31 -22.78 40.92 12.63
CA THR A 31 -23.39 42.25 12.49
C THR A 31 -22.41 43.29 13.03
N GLY A 32 -21.40 43.62 12.23
CA GLY A 32 -20.53 44.76 12.49
C GLY A 32 -21.26 46.08 12.21
N PRO A 33 -20.83 47.21 12.81
CA PRO A 33 -21.47 48.51 12.61
C PRO A 33 -21.53 48.89 11.12
N LYS A 34 -22.61 49.53 10.69
CA LYS A 34 -22.78 50.02 9.30
C LYS A 34 -21.77 51.16 9.06
N SER A 35 -21.03 51.07 7.96
CA SER A 35 -20.05 52.09 7.55
C SER A 35 -20.72 53.02 6.54
N GLN A 36 -20.41 54.32 6.59
CA GLN A 36 -20.92 55.32 5.66
C GLN A 36 -20.46 55.00 4.22
N GLU A 37 -21.33 55.26 3.24
CA GLU A 37 -21.06 54.96 1.83
C GLU A 37 -19.90 55.83 1.30
N GLY A 38 -18.86 55.17 0.79
CA GLY A 38 -17.69 55.82 0.17
C GLY A 38 -16.35 55.52 0.81
N GLU A 39 -16.31 55.04 2.06
CA GLU A 39 -15.05 54.68 2.74
C GLU A 39 -14.80 53.17 2.79
N PHE A 40 -13.65 52.74 2.29
CA PHE A 40 -13.22 51.35 2.30
C PHE A 40 -12.87 50.93 3.74
N ARG A 41 -13.49 49.86 4.24
CA ARG A 41 -13.14 49.32 5.57
C ARG A 41 -11.72 48.77 5.53
N THR A 42 -10.81 49.36 6.29
CA THR A 42 -9.43 48.86 6.41
C THR A 42 -9.45 47.51 7.16
N LEU A 43 -9.18 46.41 6.45
CA LEU A 43 -9.02 45.09 7.05
C LEU A 43 -7.76 45.07 7.90
N GLN A 44 -7.92 45.09 9.23
CA GLN A 44 -6.79 44.93 10.13
C GLN A 44 -6.34 43.46 10.14
N LEU A 45 -5.33 43.16 9.33
CA LEU A 45 -4.72 41.82 9.25
C LEU A 45 -4.04 41.39 10.56
N THR A 46 -3.64 42.37 11.38
CA THR A 46 -2.97 42.13 12.66
C THR A 46 -3.76 42.82 13.78
N PRO A 47 -4.23 42.11 14.81
CA PRO A 47 -4.98 42.75 15.90
C PRO A 47 -4.06 43.69 16.68
N ALA A 48 -4.56 44.89 17.00
CA ALA A 48 -3.86 45.88 17.82
C ALA A 48 -3.38 45.29 19.16
N LYS A 49 -2.16 45.62 19.57
CA LYS A 49 -1.44 45.04 20.71
C LYS A 49 -2.10 45.25 22.09
N ASN A 50 -3.15 46.07 22.19
CA ASN A 50 -3.61 46.60 23.46
C ASN A 50 -4.52 45.66 24.27
N ASN A 51 -4.90 44.49 23.75
CA ASN A 51 -5.73 43.51 24.45
C ASN A 51 -5.02 42.17 24.74
N ARG A 52 -3.69 42.12 24.65
CA ARG A 52 -2.90 40.89 24.95
C ARG A 52 -2.18 40.99 26.32
N SER A 53 -2.87 41.42 27.36
CA SER A 53 -2.36 41.45 28.75
C SER A 53 -2.68 40.18 29.54
N GLY A 54 -2.87 39.04 28.86
CA GLY A 54 -2.93 37.73 29.50
C GLY A 54 -1.63 36.96 29.26
N PRO A 55 -1.07 36.25 30.25
CA PRO A 55 0.13 35.43 30.04
C PRO A 55 -0.15 34.44 28.90
N MET A 56 0.64 34.50 27.84
CA MET A 56 0.56 33.56 26.72
C MET A 56 0.78 32.16 27.29
N LYS A 57 -0.28 31.36 27.41
CA LYS A 57 -0.18 29.97 27.90
C LYS A 57 0.85 29.27 27.02
N LYS A 58 2.03 28.98 27.58
CA LYS A 58 3.10 28.28 26.88
C LYS A 58 2.50 26.98 26.34
N ARG A 59 2.46 26.82 25.02
CA ARG A 59 2.04 25.56 24.42
C ARG A 59 2.95 24.46 25.01
N PRO A 60 2.39 23.36 25.54
CA PRO A 60 3.21 22.28 26.05
C PRO A 60 4.15 21.82 24.94
N LYS A 61 5.43 21.61 25.27
CA LYS A 61 6.41 21.11 24.32
C LYS A 61 5.89 19.78 23.74
N PRO A 62 5.96 19.55 22.42
CA PRO A 62 5.57 18.26 21.87
C PRO A 62 6.43 17.17 22.52
N VAL A 63 5.78 16.19 23.14
CA VAL A 63 6.45 15.00 23.67
C VAL A 63 6.91 14.18 22.48
N TYR A 64 8.22 14.15 22.22
CA TYR A 64 8.80 13.30 21.19
C TYR A 64 8.67 11.84 21.63
N LYS A 65 8.02 11.01 20.81
CA LYS A 65 7.98 9.56 21.04
C LYS A 65 9.37 8.98 20.69
N GLU A 66 9.94 8.22 21.62
CA GLU A 66 11.18 7.50 21.35
C GLU A 66 10.99 6.51 20.20
N VAL A 67 11.95 6.50 19.28
CA VAL A 67 11.93 5.60 18.14
C VAL A 67 12.45 4.24 18.59
N LEU A 68 11.61 3.21 18.51
CA LEU A 68 12.01 1.83 18.81
C LEU A 68 13.16 1.37 17.90
N PRO A 69 14.06 0.49 18.38
CA PRO A 69 15.10 -0.08 17.55
C PRO A 69 14.48 -0.87 16.37
N PRO A 70 15.21 -0.96 15.25
CA PRO A 70 14.72 -1.67 14.08
C PRO A 70 14.51 -3.16 14.36
N ARG A 71 13.51 -3.75 13.70
CA ARG A 71 13.08 -5.15 13.91
C ARG A 71 14.21 -6.15 13.68
N TYR A 72 15.08 -5.92 12.71
CA TYR A 72 16.15 -6.86 12.35
C TYR A 72 17.11 -7.17 13.50
N LEU A 73 17.27 -6.26 14.48
CA LEU A 73 18.11 -6.49 15.67
C LEU A 73 17.52 -7.52 16.63
N ARG A 74 16.21 -7.80 16.54
CA ARG A 74 15.49 -8.74 17.39
C ARG A 74 15.18 -10.06 16.69
N MET A 75 15.55 -10.20 15.41
CA MET A 75 15.27 -11.41 14.63
C MET A 75 16.30 -12.49 14.93
N SER A 76 15.86 -13.74 15.07
CA SER A 76 16.77 -14.88 15.15
C SER A 76 17.29 -15.24 13.76
N THR A 77 18.51 -15.75 13.69
CA THR A 77 19.15 -16.17 12.42
C THR A 77 18.40 -17.34 11.77
N ASP A 78 17.86 -18.26 12.57
CA ASP A 78 17.16 -19.46 12.09
C ASP A 78 15.66 -19.23 11.80
N GLN A 79 15.20 -17.97 11.85
CA GLN A 79 13.81 -17.65 11.60
C GLN A 79 13.41 -17.96 10.15
N ASP A 80 12.19 -18.46 9.97
CA ASP A 80 11.60 -18.65 8.67
C ASP A 80 11.35 -17.31 7.94
N TRP A 81 12.14 -17.07 6.89
CA TRP A 81 12.08 -15.85 6.10
C TRP A 81 10.72 -15.64 5.42
N THR A 82 9.99 -16.71 5.09
CA THR A 82 8.69 -16.58 4.41
C THR A 82 7.66 -15.85 5.26
N ASN A 83 7.78 -15.92 6.59
CA ASN A 83 6.92 -15.20 7.53
C ASN A 83 7.36 -13.74 7.72
N VAL A 84 8.63 -13.45 7.51
CA VAL A 84 9.19 -12.09 7.60
C VAL A 84 8.76 -11.26 6.39
N TRP A 85 8.80 -11.86 5.20
CA TRP A 85 8.53 -11.19 3.92
C TRP A 85 7.55 -11.99 3.06
N PRO A 86 6.25 -11.99 3.40
CA PRO A 86 5.26 -12.85 2.75
C PRO A 86 4.89 -12.42 1.33
N THR A 87 4.86 -11.11 1.05
CA THR A 87 4.33 -10.57 -0.21
C THR A 87 5.27 -9.51 -0.81
N ALA A 88 5.01 -9.16 -2.08
CA ALA A 88 5.70 -8.08 -2.77
C ALA A 88 5.51 -6.77 -1.99
N THR A 89 6.60 -6.25 -1.43
CA THR A 89 6.60 -4.96 -0.72
C THR A 89 7.86 -4.19 -1.04
N THR A 90 7.81 -2.85 -0.89
CA THR A 90 8.98 -1.99 -1.06
C THR A 90 10.06 -2.33 -0.02
N PHE A 91 11.31 -1.98 -0.31
CA PHE A 91 12.42 -2.26 0.59
C PHE A 91 12.22 -1.60 1.97
N LYS A 92 12.26 -2.41 3.04
CA LYS A 92 12.08 -1.97 4.43
C LYS A 92 13.40 -2.17 5.17
N GLN A 93 14.15 -1.07 5.29
CA GLN A 93 15.42 -0.98 6.02
C GLN A 93 15.39 -1.55 7.44
N SER A 94 14.23 -1.51 8.12
CA SER A 94 14.08 -1.93 9.52
C SER A 94 13.86 -3.45 9.67
N VAL A 95 13.50 -4.15 8.59
CA VAL A 95 13.16 -5.57 8.62
C VAL A 95 14.28 -6.42 8.04
N VAL A 96 14.94 -5.95 6.97
CA VAL A 96 15.99 -6.73 6.29
C VAL A 96 17.26 -6.73 7.15
N PRO A 97 17.77 -7.90 7.61
CA PRO A 97 18.94 -7.99 8.47
C PRO A 97 20.27 -7.85 7.72
N LEU A 98 20.25 -7.76 6.40
CA LEU A 98 21.44 -7.70 5.56
C LEU A 98 22.08 -6.29 5.54
N PRO A 99 23.42 -6.17 5.59
CA PRO A 99 24.12 -4.90 5.42
C PRO A 99 24.25 -4.55 3.93
N ILE A 100 23.15 -4.12 3.31
CA ILE A 100 23.12 -3.76 1.88
C ILE A 100 23.48 -2.28 1.74
N THR A 101 24.31 -1.97 0.74
CA THR A 101 24.70 -0.62 0.34
C THR A 101 24.41 -0.43 -1.14
N GLN A 102 24.00 0.76 -1.57
CA GLN A 102 23.79 1.09 -2.97
C GLN A 102 23.94 2.59 -3.20
N GLY A 103 24.56 2.97 -4.31
CA GLY A 103 24.74 4.36 -4.70
C GLY A 103 26.05 4.56 -5.43
N TYR A 104 26.14 5.64 -6.20
CA TYR A 104 27.40 6.05 -6.81
C TYR A 104 28.30 6.69 -5.75
N VAL A 105 29.60 6.43 -5.83
CA VAL A 105 30.63 7.05 -4.99
C VAL A 105 31.48 7.91 -5.90
N ALA A 106 31.42 9.24 -5.73
CA ALA A 106 32.12 10.16 -6.63
C ALA A 106 33.61 10.32 -6.30
N SER A 107 34.02 10.07 -5.06
CA SER A 107 35.40 10.20 -4.61
C SER A 107 35.62 9.39 -3.33
N ASP A 108 36.84 8.91 -3.11
CA ASP A 108 37.23 8.19 -1.89
C ASP A 108 37.09 9.03 -0.60
N LYS A 109 37.08 10.37 -0.75
CA LYS A 109 36.83 11.32 0.34
C LYS A 109 35.36 11.35 0.78
N GLU A 110 34.43 11.02 -0.12
CA GLU A 110 32.99 10.97 0.17
C GLU A 110 32.65 9.59 0.77
N ASN A 111 32.00 9.57 1.94
CA ASN A 111 31.61 8.35 2.64
C ASN A 111 32.73 7.28 2.79
N LYS A 112 34.00 7.70 2.90
CA LYS A 112 35.17 6.80 2.96
C LYS A 112 35.28 5.84 1.75
N GLY A 113 34.77 6.25 0.58
CA GLY A 113 34.74 5.41 -0.61
C GLY A 113 33.64 4.34 -0.60
N LEU A 114 32.75 4.32 0.41
CA LEU A 114 31.68 3.33 0.52
C LEU A 114 30.35 3.87 -0.03
N PRO A 115 29.56 3.04 -0.75
CA PRO A 115 28.22 3.41 -1.16
C PRO A 115 27.30 3.66 0.05
N ILE A 116 26.24 4.44 -0.18
CA ILE A 116 25.27 4.78 0.86
C ILE A 116 24.63 3.51 1.44
N GLU A 117 24.60 3.42 2.76
CA GLU A 117 23.99 2.31 3.50
C GLU A 117 22.49 2.18 3.23
N LYS A 118 21.88 1.06 3.65
CA LYS A 118 20.43 0.85 3.52
C LYS A 118 19.54 1.88 4.22
N ARG A 119 20.10 2.67 5.16
CA ARG A 119 19.30 3.58 5.97
C ARG A 119 18.90 4.82 5.16
N ALA A 120 17.59 5.03 5.00
CA ALA A 120 17.01 6.14 4.24
C ALA A 120 17.50 6.25 2.78
N ASN A 121 17.93 5.14 2.18
CA ASN A 121 18.42 5.10 0.81
C ASN A 121 17.27 4.91 -0.19
N SER A 122 17.05 5.92 -1.02
CA SER A 122 15.98 5.95 -2.01
C SER A 122 16.25 5.02 -3.20
N GLU A 123 17.51 4.73 -3.53
CA GLU A 123 17.85 3.83 -4.64
C GLU A 123 17.39 2.40 -4.37
N LEU A 124 17.56 1.94 -3.13
CA LEU A 124 17.05 0.63 -2.69
C LEU A 124 15.52 0.56 -2.67
N MET A 125 14.83 1.70 -2.53
CA MET A 125 13.36 1.74 -2.60
C MET A 125 12.82 1.62 -4.02
N LYS A 126 13.60 2.03 -5.04
CA LYS A 126 13.20 1.98 -6.45
C LYS A 126 13.27 0.57 -7.02
N ILE A 127 14.15 -0.28 -6.49
CA ILE A 127 14.34 -1.64 -7.02
C ILE A 127 13.11 -2.51 -6.73
N PRO A 128 12.53 -3.18 -7.76
CA PRO A 128 11.58 -4.25 -7.54
C PRO A 128 12.32 -5.46 -6.94
N ASN A 129 12.23 -5.63 -5.61
CA ASN A 129 12.93 -6.70 -4.91
C ASN A 129 12.19 -8.03 -4.98
N PHE A 130 12.93 -9.12 -4.81
CA PHE A 130 12.44 -10.50 -4.86
C PHE A 130 12.55 -11.20 -3.50
N PHE A 131 12.58 -10.46 -2.39
CA PHE A 131 12.70 -11.06 -1.05
C PHE A 131 11.51 -11.96 -0.65
N HIS A 132 10.35 -11.80 -1.31
CA HIS A 132 9.20 -12.68 -1.17
C HIS A 132 9.29 -13.93 -2.06
N LEU A 133 10.15 -13.97 -3.08
CA LEU A 133 10.28 -15.10 -4.03
C LEU A 133 11.59 -15.86 -3.84
N THR A 134 11.95 -16.14 -2.58
CA THR A 134 13.11 -16.99 -2.29
C THR A 134 12.83 -18.46 -2.66
N PRO A 135 13.84 -19.29 -2.95
CA PRO A 135 13.63 -20.68 -3.34
C PRO A 135 12.80 -21.50 -2.34
N ASN A 136 13.01 -21.27 -1.04
CA ASN A 136 12.23 -21.91 0.03
C ASN A 136 10.75 -21.48 -0.02
N HIS A 137 10.47 -20.22 -0.36
CA HIS A 137 9.11 -19.71 -0.51
C HIS A 137 8.41 -20.35 -1.71
N ILE A 138 9.10 -20.41 -2.85
CA ILE A 138 8.57 -21.01 -4.09
C ILE A 138 8.20 -22.47 -3.85
N ARG A 139 9.04 -23.26 -3.17
CA ARG A 139 8.73 -24.67 -2.83
C ARG A 139 7.45 -24.80 -2.01
N LYS A 140 7.26 -23.95 -0.98
CA LYS A 140 6.03 -23.93 -0.17
C LYS A 140 4.81 -23.55 -1.00
N HIS A 141 4.92 -22.55 -1.87
CA HIS A 141 3.84 -22.13 -2.76
C HIS A 141 3.47 -23.24 -3.75
N CYS A 142 4.44 -23.83 -4.45
CA CYS A 142 4.20 -24.92 -5.39
C CYS A 142 3.56 -26.13 -4.71
N ALA A 143 3.99 -26.48 -3.48
CA ALA A 143 3.37 -27.55 -2.72
C ALA A 143 1.88 -27.29 -2.43
N ALA A 144 1.52 -26.04 -2.08
CA ALA A 144 0.14 -25.64 -1.85
C ALA A 144 -0.69 -25.54 -3.14
N ILE A 145 -0.08 -25.17 -4.27
CA ILE A 145 -0.76 -25.05 -5.57
C ILE A 145 -0.97 -26.43 -6.22
N LYS A 146 -0.09 -27.40 -5.94
CA LYS A 146 -0.12 -28.74 -6.57
C LYS A 146 -1.47 -29.46 -6.44
N GLN A 147 -2.23 -29.22 -5.37
CA GLN A 147 -3.57 -29.79 -5.18
C GLN A 147 -4.59 -29.36 -6.25
N TYR A 148 -4.34 -28.25 -6.95
CA TYR A 148 -5.21 -27.73 -8.01
C TYR A 148 -4.78 -28.15 -9.42
N CYS A 149 -3.62 -28.81 -9.55
CA CYS A 149 -3.10 -29.23 -10.83
C CYS A 149 -3.62 -30.63 -11.20
N THR A 150 -3.97 -30.82 -12.48
CA THR A 150 -4.30 -32.14 -13.04
C THR A 150 -3.11 -32.71 -13.79
N PRO A 151 -2.90 -34.04 -13.77
CA PRO A 151 -1.86 -34.66 -14.59
C PRO A 151 -2.16 -34.47 -16.08
N TRP A 152 -1.10 -34.39 -16.89
CA TRP A 152 -1.21 -34.39 -18.35
C TRP A 152 -1.54 -35.82 -18.85
N PRO A 153 -2.41 -36.00 -19.86
CA PRO A 153 -2.75 -37.32 -20.38
C PRO A 153 -1.54 -38.03 -21.03
N GLU A 154 -1.32 -39.29 -20.67
CA GLU A 154 -0.16 -40.08 -21.14
C GLU A 154 -0.21 -40.42 -22.65
N GLU A 155 -1.41 -40.47 -23.24
CA GLU A 155 -1.61 -40.73 -24.66
C GLU A 155 -1.07 -39.59 -25.56
N LEU A 156 -0.95 -38.38 -25.00
CA LEU A 156 -0.53 -37.16 -25.72
C LEU A 156 0.93 -36.78 -25.37
N ASN A 157 1.80 -37.76 -25.22
CA ASN A 157 3.23 -37.53 -24.92
C ASN A 157 4.07 -37.19 -26.17
N SER A 158 3.56 -37.45 -27.37
CA SER A 158 4.22 -37.12 -28.65
C SER A 158 3.41 -36.07 -29.42
N ASP A 159 4.10 -35.17 -30.11
CA ASP A 159 3.48 -34.18 -30.98
C ASP A 159 2.68 -34.86 -32.13
N GLU A 160 3.17 -35.99 -32.66
CA GLU A 160 2.48 -36.77 -33.70
C GLU A 160 1.11 -37.30 -33.23
N ALA A 161 1.05 -37.77 -31.97
CA ALA A 161 -0.20 -38.22 -31.37
C ALA A 161 -1.16 -37.04 -31.14
N CYS A 162 -0.63 -35.88 -30.75
CA CYS A 162 -1.42 -34.66 -30.61
C CYS A 162 -2.03 -34.23 -31.95
N GLU A 163 -1.27 -34.24 -33.04
CA GLU A 163 -1.78 -33.87 -34.37
C GLU A 163 -2.82 -34.86 -34.89
N TYR A 164 -2.66 -36.16 -34.61
CA TYR A 164 -3.62 -37.20 -35.01
C TYR A 164 -4.96 -37.07 -34.27
N TYR A 165 -4.94 -36.98 -32.93
CA TYR A 165 -6.16 -36.92 -32.11
C TYR A 165 -6.78 -35.51 -32.03
N LEU A 166 -5.96 -34.45 -32.15
CA LEU A 166 -6.36 -33.05 -31.99
C LEU A 166 -5.94 -32.20 -33.21
N PRO A 167 -6.57 -32.37 -34.38
CA PRO A 167 -6.17 -31.71 -35.63
C PRO A 167 -6.45 -30.20 -35.69
N ILE A 168 -7.16 -29.66 -34.68
CA ILE A 168 -7.55 -28.25 -34.60
C ILE A 168 -6.76 -27.57 -33.47
N GLN A 169 -5.91 -26.62 -33.83
CA GLN A 169 -5.21 -25.77 -32.88
C GLN A 169 -5.90 -24.40 -32.80
N ILE A 170 -6.28 -24.00 -31.58
CA ILE A 170 -6.89 -22.70 -31.29
C ILE A 170 -5.90 -21.85 -30.51
N THR A 171 -5.37 -20.80 -31.14
CA THR A 171 -4.45 -19.87 -30.49
C THR A 171 -5.21 -18.63 -30.03
N ARG A 172 -5.12 -18.34 -28.73
CA ARG A 172 -5.64 -17.13 -28.08
C ARG A 172 -4.50 -16.41 -27.36
N HIS A 173 -4.59 -15.10 -27.24
CA HIS A 173 -3.57 -14.28 -26.61
C HIS A 173 -4.18 -13.41 -25.50
N ASP A 174 -3.65 -13.53 -24.29
CA ASP A 174 -4.01 -12.69 -23.15
C ASP A 174 -2.87 -11.73 -22.83
N TYR A 175 -3.22 -10.48 -22.52
CA TYR A 175 -2.25 -9.40 -22.28
C TYR A 175 -2.45 -8.83 -20.86
N LEU A 176 -1.38 -8.83 -20.07
CA LEU A 176 -1.36 -8.23 -18.74
C LEU A 176 -0.57 -6.93 -18.78
N ASN A 177 -1.20 -5.84 -18.35
CA ASN A 177 -0.58 -4.52 -18.26
C ASN A 177 -0.79 -3.93 -16.86
N SER A 178 -0.02 -2.88 -16.52
CA SER A 178 -0.15 -2.17 -15.24
C SER A 178 -1.15 -1.01 -15.30
N THR A 179 -1.99 -0.94 -16.34
CA THR A 179 -2.97 0.14 -16.48
C THR A 179 -4.20 -0.16 -15.62
N PRO A 180 -5.00 0.86 -15.24
CA PRO A 180 -6.22 0.63 -14.48
C PRO A 180 -7.31 -0.14 -15.25
N SER A 181 -7.17 -0.30 -16.58
CA SER A 181 -8.12 -1.04 -17.41
C SER A 181 -7.57 -2.41 -17.78
N ILE A 182 -8.33 -3.45 -17.47
CA ILE A 182 -8.01 -4.84 -17.88
C ILE A 182 -8.33 -5.11 -19.36
N ARG A 183 -8.94 -4.16 -20.08
CA ARG A 183 -9.44 -4.38 -21.44
C ARG A 183 -8.32 -4.16 -22.45
N ASP A 184 -8.01 -5.17 -23.25
CA ASP A 184 -7.17 -5.06 -24.44
C ASP A 184 -7.94 -5.55 -25.67
N THR A 185 -7.96 -4.74 -26.73
CA THR A 185 -8.64 -5.06 -27.99
C THR A 185 -7.98 -6.19 -28.76
N ARG A 186 -6.69 -6.45 -28.52
CA ARG A 186 -5.93 -7.51 -29.21
C ARG A 186 -6.33 -8.91 -28.78
N ALA A 187 -6.80 -9.06 -27.53
CA ALA A 187 -7.22 -10.35 -26.97
C ALA A 187 -8.45 -10.95 -27.66
N ARG A 188 -9.20 -10.16 -28.45
CA ARG A 188 -10.39 -10.64 -29.19
C ARG A 188 -10.05 -11.54 -30.39
N VAL A 189 -8.81 -11.52 -30.88
CA VAL A 189 -8.43 -12.20 -32.11
C VAL A 189 -8.19 -13.68 -31.81
N VAL A 190 -8.93 -14.56 -32.50
CA VAL A 190 -8.78 -16.01 -32.41
C VAL A 190 -8.22 -16.52 -33.73
N LYS A 191 -7.16 -17.34 -33.66
CA LYS A 191 -6.58 -18.00 -34.84
C LYS A 191 -6.90 -19.48 -34.79
N PHE A 192 -7.43 -20.00 -35.89
CA PHE A 192 -7.69 -21.41 -36.10
C PHE A 192 -6.68 -21.95 -37.11
N ASN A 193 -5.88 -22.91 -36.69
CA ASN A 193 -5.04 -23.70 -37.58
C ASN A 193 -5.64 -25.11 -37.64
N VAL A 194 -5.94 -25.57 -38.85
CA VAL A 194 -6.49 -26.90 -39.10
C VAL A 194 -5.50 -27.66 -39.94
N ILE A 195 -5.00 -28.78 -39.41
CA ILE A 195 -4.14 -29.69 -40.16
C ILE A 195 -5.06 -30.55 -41.02
N ILE A 196 -4.98 -30.37 -42.33
CA ILE A 196 -5.71 -31.21 -43.29
C ILE A 196 -4.80 -32.37 -43.64
N LEU A 197 -5.03 -33.52 -43.02
CA LEU A 197 -4.42 -34.79 -43.41
C LEU A 197 -4.93 -35.14 -44.82
N ARG A 198 -4.01 -35.24 -45.78
CA ARG A 198 -4.29 -35.70 -47.15
C ARG A 198 -4.06 -37.19 -47.28
#